data_AF-A0A932DW14-F1
#
_entry.id   AF-A0A932DW14-F1
#
_cell.length_a   1.000
_cell.length_b   1.000
_cell.length_c   1.000
_cell.angle_alpha   90.00
_cell.angle_beta   90.00
_cell.angle_gamma   90.00
#
_symmetry.space_group_name_H-M   'P 1'
#
loop_
_entity.id
_entity.type
_entity.pdbx_description
1 polymer ?
#
loop_
_entity_poly.entity_id
_entity_poly.type
_entity_poly.pdbx_seq_one_letter_code
_entity_poly.pdbx_strand_id
1 'polypeptide(L)'
;MKDKQIEKLIKAEEKRQKKVINLIPSENYASKDALTALGSIFDDKYSEGYPGKRYYGGQTNTDKVELLCQDRALKLFKLNPEEWAVNVQPLSGGPANLAVYLALVPPGEKVMGLPLTSGGHLSHGQQVSITGKV
;
A
#
# COMPACT_ATOMS: atom_id res chain seq x y z
N MET A 1 9.48 14.37 20.46
CA MET A 1 10.50 13.89 19.50
C MET A 1 11.88 14.41 19.91
N LYS A 2 12.95 13.60 19.76
CA LYS A 2 14.33 14.00 20.07
C LYS A 2 14.90 14.95 18.99
N ASP A 3 14.70 14.60 17.72
CA ASP A 3 15.08 15.45 16.60
C ASP A 3 14.18 16.69 16.51
N LYS A 4 14.75 17.87 16.79
CA LYS A 4 14.03 19.15 16.78
C LYS A 4 13.82 19.72 15.38
N GLN A 5 14.63 19.34 14.42
CA GLN A 5 14.47 19.79 13.04
C GLN A 5 13.26 19.09 12.41
N ILE A 6 13.14 17.78 12.57
CA ILE A 6 11.99 17.01 12.11
C ILE A 6 10.71 17.42 12.85
N GLU A 7 10.77 17.60 14.18
CA GLU A 7 9.61 18.08 14.94
C GLU A 7 9.08 19.42 14.42
N LYS A 8 9.98 20.35 14.06
CA LYS A 8 9.61 21.66 13.50
C LYS A 8 8.94 21.51 12.13
N LEU A 9 9.47 20.66 11.26
CA LEU A 9 8.91 20.42 9.92
C LEU A 9 7.53 19.78 9.98
N ILE A 10 7.32 18.78 10.85
CA ILE A 10 6.01 18.15 11.06
C ILE A 10 4.97 19.19 11.51
N LYS A 11 5.30 20.01 12.52
CA LYS A 11 4.39 21.08 13.00
C LYS A 11 4.09 22.12 11.92
N ALA A 12 5.07 22.42 11.06
CA ALA A 12 4.86 23.34 9.95
C ALA A 12 3.88 22.75 8.91
N GLU A 13 4.00 21.46 8.59
CA GLU A 13 3.10 20.78 7.66
C GLU A 13 1.68 20.61 8.23
N GLU A 14 1.53 20.24 9.50
CA GLU A 14 0.23 20.21 10.17
C GLU A 14 -0.48 21.58 10.11
N LYS A 15 0.28 22.67 10.31
CA LYS A 15 -0.24 24.03 10.21
C LYS A 15 -0.61 24.39 8.77
N ARG A 16 0.15 23.92 7.78
CA ARG A 16 -0.15 24.13 6.35
C ARG A 16 -1.44 23.42 5.96
N GLN A 17 -1.58 22.13 6.29
CA GLN A 17 -2.78 21.34 5.99
C GLN A 17 -4.05 21.96 6.55
N LYS A 18 -3.99 22.51 7.78
CA LYS A 18 -5.13 23.20 8.41
C LYS A 18 -5.48 24.56 7.79
N LYS A 19 -4.59 25.14 6.98
CA LYS A 19 -4.75 26.47 6.39
C LYS A 19 -5.09 26.46 4.90
N VAL A 20 -5.04 25.30 4.27
CA VAL A 20 -5.24 25.15 2.83
C VAL A 20 -6.53 24.38 2.59
N ILE A 21 -7.33 24.84 1.64
CA ILE A 21 -8.39 24.03 1.07
C ILE A 21 -7.72 23.03 0.14
N ASN A 22 -7.60 21.78 0.58
CA ASN A 22 -7.00 20.73 -0.23
C ASN A 22 -8.02 20.18 -1.22
N LEU A 23 -7.77 20.41 -2.52
CA LEU A 23 -8.62 19.96 -3.63
C LEU A 23 -7.95 18.88 -4.48
N ILE A 24 -6.82 18.33 -4.02
CA ILE A 24 -6.16 17.22 -4.73
C ILE A 24 -7.00 15.96 -4.51
N PRO A 25 -7.60 15.36 -5.55
CA PRO A 25 -8.62 14.32 -5.42
C PRO A 25 -8.10 13.00 -4.85
N SER A 26 -6.78 12.78 -4.92
CA SER A 26 -6.11 11.59 -4.39
C SER A 26 -5.55 11.78 -2.97
N GLU A 27 -5.57 12.99 -2.42
CA GLU A 27 -5.11 13.24 -1.06
C GLU A 27 -6.26 13.09 -0.05
N ASN A 28 -5.93 12.64 1.15
CA ASN A 28 -6.89 12.48 2.25
C ASN A 28 -6.17 12.56 3.60
N TYR A 29 -6.93 12.67 4.68
CA TYR A 29 -6.42 12.72 6.05
C TYR A 29 -6.70 11.40 6.76
N ALA A 30 -5.64 10.66 7.10
CA ALA A 30 -5.75 9.42 7.85
C ALA A 30 -6.29 9.66 9.28
N SER A 31 -7.03 8.70 9.81
CA SER A 31 -7.51 8.76 11.20
C SER A 31 -6.35 8.62 12.20
N LYS A 32 -6.55 9.16 13.41
CA LYS A 32 -5.57 9.02 14.49
C LYS A 32 -5.28 7.55 14.83
N ASP A 33 -6.28 6.68 14.75
CA ASP A 33 -6.12 5.25 15.03
C ASP A 33 -5.23 4.56 13.99
N ALA A 34 -5.40 4.90 12.70
CA ALA A 34 -4.55 4.39 11.63
C ALA A 34 -3.09 4.84 11.81
N LEU A 35 -2.87 6.12 12.13
CA LEU A 35 -1.53 6.66 12.38
C LEU A 35 -0.88 6.05 13.64
N THR A 36 -1.67 5.76 14.67
CA THR A 36 -1.19 5.11 15.90
C THR A 36 -0.73 3.68 15.62
N ALA A 37 -1.48 2.93 14.81
CA ALA A 37 -1.08 1.58 14.41
C ALA A 37 0.18 1.60 13.50
N LEU A 38 0.27 2.56 12.58
CA LEU A 38 1.42 2.71 11.67
C LEU A 38 2.74 2.95 12.42
N GLY A 39 2.73 3.77 13.47
CA GLY A 39 3.91 4.06 14.29
C GLY A 39 4.12 3.12 15.48
N SER A 40 3.59 1.90 15.43
CA SER A 40 3.63 0.94 16.54
C SER A 40 4.80 -0.06 16.44
N ILE A 41 4.95 -0.91 17.45
CA ILE A 41 6.00 -1.94 17.55
C ILE A 41 5.96 -2.99 16.43
N PHE A 42 4.91 -3.03 15.60
CA PHE A 42 4.88 -3.93 14.44
C PHE A 42 5.98 -3.60 13.41
N ASP A 43 6.50 -2.36 13.40
CA ASP A 43 7.61 -1.94 12.55
C ASP A 43 8.92 -2.73 12.82
N ASP A 44 9.10 -3.24 14.04
CA ASP A 44 10.30 -3.99 14.43
C ASP A 44 10.31 -5.44 13.89
N LYS A 45 9.19 -5.94 13.36
CA LYS A 45 9.03 -7.36 13.05
C LYS A 45 9.29 -7.69 11.59
N TYR A 46 10.31 -8.51 11.37
CA TYR A 46 10.51 -9.21 10.10
C TYR A 46 9.58 -10.43 9.99
N SER A 47 8.77 -10.50 8.93
CA SER A 47 7.67 -11.48 8.78
C SER A 47 7.53 -12.06 7.37
N GLU A 48 8.65 -12.32 6.70
CA GLU A 48 8.67 -12.93 5.35
C GLU A 48 7.82 -14.21 5.26
N GLY A 49 7.13 -14.34 4.13
CA GLY A 49 6.16 -15.41 3.87
C GLY A 49 4.72 -14.94 4.08
N TYR A 50 3.84 -15.90 4.35
CA TYR A 50 2.42 -15.67 4.60
C TYR A 50 2.01 -16.24 5.96
N PRO A 51 0.85 -15.84 6.53
CA PRO A 51 0.37 -16.39 7.79
C PRO A 51 0.40 -17.92 7.82
N GLY A 52 0.96 -18.50 8.89
CA GLY A 52 1.15 -19.96 9.03
C GLY A 52 2.28 -20.57 8.17
N LYS A 53 2.88 -19.82 7.25
CA LYS A 53 4.00 -20.23 6.38
C LYS A 53 5.09 -19.15 6.34
N ARG A 54 5.70 -18.93 7.51
CA ARG A 54 6.69 -17.88 7.73
C ARG A 54 8.10 -18.46 7.74
N TYR A 55 9.06 -17.70 7.22
CA TYR A 55 10.47 -18.09 7.26
C TYR A 55 11.10 -17.87 8.64
N TYR A 56 10.56 -16.95 9.43
CA TYR A 56 11.05 -16.61 10.77
C TYR A 56 10.01 -16.87 11.86
N GLY A 57 10.50 -17.26 13.04
CA GLY A 57 9.68 -17.43 14.24
C GLY A 57 9.10 -16.13 14.81
N GLY A 58 8.23 -16.28 15.81
CA GLY A 58 7.68 -15.19 16.61
C GLY A 58 6.54 -14.40 15.95
N GLN A 59 5.75 -15.03 15.07
CA GLN A 59 4.68 -14.36 14.30
C GLN A 59 3.29 -14.47 14.93
N THR A 60 3.21 -14.82 16.22
CA THR A 60 1.95 -15.07 16.96
C THR A 60 0.94 -13.93 16.82
N ASN A 61 1.41 -12.68 16.78
CA ASN A 61 0.53 -11.50 16.66
C ASN A 61 0.55 -10.91 15.24
N THR A 62 1.68 -10.95 14.53
CA THR A 62 1.80 -10.47 13.15
C THR A 62 0.87 -11.23 12.20
N ASP A 63 0.78 -12.55 12.34
CA ASP A 63 -0.15 -13.37 11.55
C ASP A 63 -1.60 -13.00 11.82
N LYS A 64 -1.96 -12.75 13.09
CA LYS A 64 -3.33 -12.34 13.45
C LYS A 64 -3.69 -11.00 12.82
N VAL A 65 -2.77 -10.04 12.81
CA VAL A 65 -2.99 -8.73 12.18
C VAL A 65 -3.16 -8.86 10.66
N GLU A 66 -2.32 -9.65 10.00
CA GLU A 66 -2.42 -9.84 8.56
C GLU A 66 -3.72 -10.57 8.16
N LEU A 67 -4.07 -11.66 8.87
CA LEU A 67 -5.34 -12.38 8.64
C LEU A 67 -6.56 -11.49 8.90
N LEU A 68 -6.53 -10.68 9.96
CA LEU A 68 -7.60 -9.72 10.23
C LEU A 68 -7.70 -8.65 9.14
N CYS A 69 -6.58 -8.20 8.59
CA CYS A 69 -6.56 -7.25 7.47
C CYS A 69 -7.19 -7.86 6.21
N GLN A 70 -6.81 -9.10 5.87
CA GLN A 70 -7.36 -9.83 4.73
C GLN A 70 -8.87 -10.04 4.86
N ASP A 71 -9.34 -10.54 6.02
CA ASP A 71 -10.77 -10.73 6.30
C ASP A 71 -11.57 -9.41 6.17
N ARG A 72 -11.05 -8.33 6.74
CA ARG A 72 -11.69 -7.01 6.67
C ARG A 72 -11.72 -6.46 5.24
N ALA A 73 -10.68 -6.68 4.45
CA ALA A 73 -10.66 -6.25 3.05
C ALA A 73 -11.74 -6.96 2.23
N LEU A 74 -11.86 -8.29 2.35
CA LEU A 74 -12.92 -9.05 1.67
C LEU A 74 -14.32 -8.58 2.11
N LYS A 75 -14.53 -8.38 3.42
CA LYS A 75 -15.79 -7.87 3.96
C LYS A 75 -16.13 -6.46 3.47
N LEU A 76 -15.15 -5.56 3.42
CA LEU A 76 -15.33 -4.18 2.95
C LEU A 76 -15.86 -4.14 1.52
N PHE A 77 -15.33 -5.00 0.65
CA PHE A 77 -15.75 -5.10 -0.75
C PHE A 77 -16.88 -6.12 -0.99
N LYS A 78 -17.43 -6.71 0.08
CA LYS A 78 -18.52 -7.71 0.03
C LYS A 78 -18.19 -8.93 -0.85
N LEU A 79 -16.95 -9.40 -0.80
CA LEU A 79 -16.46 -10.50 -1.60
C LEU A 79 -16.62 -11.84 -0.87
N ASN A 80 -17.04 -12.88 -1.60
CA ASN A 80 -17.10 -14.24 -1.09
C ASN A 80 -15.67 -14.80 -0.93
N PRO A 81 -15.22 -15.20 0.27
CA PRO A 81 -13.88 -15.76 0.48
C PRO A 81 -13.64 -17.10 -0.22
N GLU A 82 -14.69 -17.78 -0.70
CA GLU A 82 -14.53 -19.00 -1.52
C GLU A 82 -14.15 -18.68 -2.97
N GLU A 83 -14.46 -17.47 -3.44
CA GLU A 83 -14.19 -17.02 -4.82
C GLU A 83 -13.02 -16.03 -4.88
N TRP A 84 -12.83 -15.25 -3.81
CA TRP A 84 -11.87 -14.16 -3.76
C TRP A 84 -10.87 -14.34 -2.63
N ALA A 85 -9.60 -14.10 -2.97
CA ALA A 85 -8.51 -13.94 -2.03
C ALA A 85 -7.92 -12.53 -2.17
N VAL A 86 -7.20 -12.08 -1.15
CA VAL A 86 -6.57 -10.76 -1.13
C VAL A 86 -5.15 -10.86 -0.59
N ASN A 87 -4.21 -10.21 -1.27
CA ASN A 87 -2.88 -9.96 -0.77
C ASN A 87 -2.80 -8.51 -0.27
N VAL A 88 -2.45 -8.32 1.01
CA VAL A 88 -2.37 -7.01 1.68
C VAL A 88 -0.92 -6.55 1.90
N GLN A 89 0.07 -7.26 1.35
CA GLN A 89 1.49 -6.95 1.48
C GLN A 89 2.08 -5.95 0.45
N PRO A 90 1.46 -5.63 -0.72
CA PRO A 90 2.02 -4.63 -1.61
C PRO A 90 2.21 -3.26 -0.93
N LEU A 91 3.43 -2.73 -1.03
CA LEU A 91 3.86 -1.53 -0.30
C LEU A 91 3.14 -0.23 -0.74
N SER A 92 2.66 -0.19 -1.98
CA SER A 92 1.89 0.92 -2.55
C SER A 92 1.23 0.48 -3.87
N GLY A 93 0.45 1.36 -4.50
CA GLY A 93 -0.29 1.05 -5.73
C GLY A 93 0.59 0.71 -6.94
N GLY A 94 1.73 1.40 -7.11
CA GLY A 94 2.68 1.11 -8.19
C GLY A 94 3.28 -0.31 -8.10
N PRO A 95 3.90 -0.68 -6.97
CA PRO A 95 4.38 -2.05 -6.73
C PRO A 95 3.29 -3.12 -6.81
N ALA A 96 2.04 -2.82 -6.41
CA ALA A 96 0.93 -3.76 -6.55
C ALA A 96 0.66 -4.09 -8.02
N ASN A 97 0.59 -3.09 -8.90
CA ASN A 97 0.41 -3.29 -10.34
C ASN A 97 1.59 -4.05 -10.95
N LEU A 98 2.82 -3.73 -10.55
CA LEU A 98 4.00 -4.47 -10.99
C LEU A 98 3.93 -5.96 -10.60
N ALA A 99 3.53 -6.26 -9.37
CA ALA A 99 3.37 -7.64 -8.90
C ALA A 99 2.35 -8.43 -9.74
N VAL A 100 1.25 -7.79 -10.14
CA VAL A 100 0.25 -8.39 -11.05
C VAL A 100 0.85 -8.67 -12.43
N TYR A 101 1.60 -7.74 -13.01
CA TYR A 101 2.25 -7.96 -14.30
C TYR A 101 3.27 -9.10 -14.23
N LEU A 102 4.12 -9.12 -13.21
CA LEU A 102 5.10 -10.20 -13.02
C LEU A 102 4.44 -11.57 -12.79
N ALA A 103 3.26 -11.61 -12.19
CA ALA A 103 2.54 -12.85 -11.92
C ALA A 103 1.79 -13.40 -13.14
N LEU A 104 1.25 -12.53 -14.00
CA LEU A 104 0.28 -12.92 -15.03
C LEU A 104 0.74 -12.65 -16.48
N VAL A 105 1.71 -11.76 -16.69
CA VAL A 105 2.14 -11.33 -18.02
C VAL A 105 3.57 -11.84 -18.26
N PRO A 106 3.75 -12.79 -19.19
CA PRO A 106 5.08 -13.24 -19.57
C PRO A 106 5.96 -12.10 -20.11
N PRO A 107 7.29 -12.15 -19.90
CA PRO A 107 8.20 -11.17 -20.46
C PRO A 107 8.04 -11.03 -21.99
N GLY A 108 7.91 -9.79 -22.48
CA GLY A 108 7.73 -9.48 -23.91
C GLY A 108 6.28 -9.51 -24.40
N GLU A 109 5.33 -9.92 -23.57
CA GLU A 109 3.90 -9.81 -23.88
C GLU A 109 3.39 -8.37 -23.73
N LYS A 110 2.18 -8.12 -24.24
CA LYS A 110 1.61 -6.77 -24.32
C LYS A 110 0.57 -6.53 -23.24
N VAL A 111 0.65 -5.35 -22.63
CA VAL A 111 -0.39 -4.79 -21.75
C VAL A 111 -0.97 -3.55 -22.42
N MET A 112 -2.28 -3.37 -22.33
CA MET A 112 -2.96 -2.16 -22.79
C MET A 112 -3.54 -1.40 -21.59
N GLY A 113 -3.27 -0.10 -21.53
CA GLY A 113 -3.76 0.80 -20.50
C GLY A 113 -4.14 2.16 -21.07
N LEU A 114 -4.93 2.92 -20.31
CA LEU A 114 -5.31 4.29 -20.69
C LEU A 114 -4.06 5.19 -20.75
N PRO A 115 -3.84 5.98 -21.80
CA PRO A 115 -2.69 6.87 -21.88
C PRO A 115 -2.77 8.00 -20.84
N LEU A 116 -1.62 8.46 -20.35
CA LEU A 116 -1.53 9.50 -19.31
C LEU A 116 -2.26 10.80 -19.70
N THR A 117 -2.16 11.21 -20.96
CA THR A 117 -2.85 12.39 -21.53
C THR A 117 -4.37 12.27 -21.53
N SER A 118 -4.89 11.06 -21.32
CA SER A 118 -6.33 10.77 -21.22
C SER A 118 -6.76 10.38 -19.81
N GLY A 119 -5.94 10.68 -18.79
CA GLY A 119 -6.25 10.37 -17.39
C GLY A 119 -5.74 9.01 -16.92
N GLY A 120 -4.84 8.37 -17.67
CA GLY A 120 -4.14 7.16 -17.23
C GLY A 120 -3.21 7.38 -16.04
N HIS A 121 -2.63 6.30 -15.53
CA HIS A 121 -1.65 6.33 -14.45
C HIS A 121 -0.29 5.79 -14.92
N LEU A 122 0.79 6.29 -14.33
CA LEU A 122 2.16 5.91 -14.72
C LEU A 122 2.40 4.39 -14.68
N SER A 123 1.82 3.72 -13.68
CA SER A 123 1.98 2.28 -13.50
C SER A 123 1.25 1.42 -14.55
N HIS A 124 0.50 2.01 -15.48
CA HIS A 124 -0.25 1.28 -16.52
C HIS A 124 0.54 1.20 -17.84
N GLY A 125 1.87 1.06 -17.75
CA GLY A 125 2.75 0.87 -18.93
C GLY A 125 3.37 2.15 -19.50
N GLN A 126 3.38 3.27 -18.77
CA GLN A 126 4.07 4.48 -19.24
C GLN A 126 5.59 4.30 -19.20
N GLN A 127 6.32 4.77 -20.23
CA GLN A 127 7.77 4.53 -20.41
C GLN A 127 8.64 4.97 -19.23
N VAL A 128 8.20 6.01 -18.49
CA VAL A 128 8.92 6.53 -17.33
C VAL A 128 8.74 5.68 -16.06
N SER A 129 7.78 4.75 -16.05
CA SER A 129 7.51 3.84 -14.93
C SER A 129 8.23 2.50 -15.13
N ILE A 130 8.60 1.83 -14.04
CA ILE A 130 9.19 0.49 -14.11
C ILE A 130 8.27 -0.50 -14.83
N THR A 131 6.96 -0.39 -14.62
CA THR A 131 5.93 -1.18 -15.31
C THR A 131 5.86 -0.98 -16.82
N GLY A 132 6.40 0.12 -17.34
CA GLY A 132 6.51 0.36 -18.79
C GLY A 132 7.80 -0.16 -19.40
N LYS A 133 8.68 -0.77 -18.59
CA LYS A 133 9.93 -1.40 -19.01
C LYS A 133 9.88 -2.93 -18.91
N VAL A 134 8.85 -3.48 -18.27
CA VAL A 134 8.60 -4.93 -18.14
C VAL A 134 7.83 -5.40 -19.36
#